data_AF-A0A1D8A375-F1
#
_entry.id   AF-A0A1D8A375-F1
#
_cell.length_a   1.000
_cell.length_b   1.000
_cell.length_c   1.000
_cell.angle_alpha   90.00
_cell.angle_beta   90.00
_cell.angle_gamma   90.00
#
_symmetry.space_group_name_H-M   'P 1'
#
loop_
_entity.id
_entity.type
_entity.pdbx_description
1 polymer ?
#
loop_
_entity_poly.entity_id
_entity_poly.type
_entity_poly.pdbx_seq_one_letter_code
_entity_poly.pdbx_strand_id
1 'polypeptide(L)'
;MLTYAEAQFCGIHKAPYSAFTHGHDFWVRVTWKDAGDFRLWRDTLDDEIAGLDHADLNELLGDKATNEGVAAYLGAILGAVTVEVWRFDRGRRFGAIWQRDGQ
;
A
#
# COMPACT_ATOMS: atom_id res chain seq x y z
N MET A 1 -13.07 -17.04 -6.80
CA MET A 1 -12.50 -17.20 -5.44
C MET A 1 -11.72 -15.95 -5.09
N LEU A 2 -11.83 -15.42 -3.87
CA LEU A 2 -11.00 -14.29 -3.44
C LEU A 2 -9.76 -14.84 -2.74
N THR A 3 -8.60 -14.28 -3.09
CA THR A 3 -7.32 -14.60 -2.47
C THR A 3 -6.66 -13.31 -2.03
N TYR A 4 -6.02 -13.32 -0.87
CA TYR A 4 -5.34 -12.14 -0.35
C TYR A 4 -3.91 -12.45 0.10
N ALA A 5 -3.10 -11.41 0.10
CA ALA A 5 -1.74 -11.39 0.61
C ALA A 5 -1.56 -10.16 1.50
N GLU A 6 -0.68 -10.27 2.49
CA GLU A 6 -0.34 -9.19 3.41
C GLU A 6 1.16 -8.93 3.39
N ALA A 7 1.54 -7.66 3.48
CA ALA A 7 2.92 -7.21 3.52
C ALA A 7 3.06 -5.98 4.44
N GLN A 8 4.30 -5.62 4.75
CA GLN A 8 4.64 -4.47 5.58
C GLN A 8 5.87 -3.76 4.99
N PHE A 9 5.91 -2.44 5.12
CA PHE A 9 7.08 -1.62 4.77
C PHE A 9 7.15 -0.38 5.65
N CYS A 10 8.34 0.19 5.80
CA CYS A 10 8.54 1.49 6.43
C CYS A 10 8.64 2.57 5.36
N GLY A 11 7.66 3.47 5.26
CA GLY A 11 7.66 4.56 4.27
C GLY A 11 8.01 5.90 4.91
N ILE A 12 8.86 6.69 4.27
CA ILE A 12 9.16 8.06 4.69
C ILE A 12 8.23 9.03 3.96
N HIS A 13 7.57 9.93 4.68
CA HIS A 13 6.74 10.98 4.06
C HIS A 13 6.75 12.27 4.87
N LYS A 14 6.34 13.37 4.22
CA LYS A 14 6.30 14.72 4.80
C LYS A 14 4.87 15.23 4.88
N ALA A 15 4.25 15.50 3.73
CA ALA A 15 2.88 16.03 3.63
C ALA A 15 1.89 14.95 3.15
N PRO A 16 0.61 14.98 3.57
CA PRO A 16 -0.08 16.03 4.34
C PRO A 16 0.02 15.91 5.87
N TYR A 17 0.77 14.95 6.41
CA TYR A 17 0.63 14.57 7.82
C TYR A 17 1.52 15.33 8.80
N SER A 18 2.61 15.98 8.35
CA SER A 18 3.41 16.85 9.22
C SER A 18 4.27 17.88 8.46
N ALA A 19 4.80 18.88 9.19
CA ALA A 19 5.78 19.83 8.63
C ALA A 19 7.20 19.22 8.49
N PHE A 20 7.43 18.07 9.11
CA PHE A 20 8.69 17.35 9.18
C PHE A 20 8.62 16.02 8.40
N THR A 21 9.74 15.65 7.79
CA THR A 21 9.92 14.31 7.23
C THR A 21 9.92 13.30 8.37
N HIS A 22 9.08 12.27 8.28
CA HIS A 22 8.96 11.22 9.28
C HIS A 22 8.57 9.90 8.64
N GLY A 23 8.96 8.78 9.25
CA GLY A 23 8.63 7.43 8.79
C GLY A 23 7.40 6.88 9.49
N HIS A 24 6.68 5.98 8.83
CA HIS A 24 5.68 5.11 9.45
C HIS A 24 5.86 3.67 8.98
N ASP A 25 5.59 2.74 9.87
CA ASP A 25 5.34 1.35 9.49
C ASP A 25 3.94 1.27 8.88
N PHE A 26 3.88 0.83 7.62
CA PHE A 26 2.64 0.58 6.89
C PHE A 26 2.40 -0.92 6.80
N TRP A 27 1.15 -1.30 6.97
CA TRP A 27 0.62 -2.62 6.71
C TRP A 27 -0.26 -2.57 5.49
N VAL A 28 -0.09 -3.55 4.61
CA VAL A 28 -0.81 -3.66 3.35
C VAL A 28 -1.51 -5.01 3.31
N ARG A 29 -2.80 -5.01 2.95
CA ARG A 29 -3.51 -6.21 2.52
C ARG A 29 -4.00 -6.01 1.09
N VAL A 30 -3.60 -6.89 0.19
CA VAL A 30 -4.02 -6.90 -1.20
C VAL A 30 -4.91 -8.09 -1.46
N THR A 31 -6.05 -7.86 -2.12
CA THR A 31 -7.01 -8.90 -2.48
C THR A 31 -7.18 -8.93 -4.00
N TRP A 32 -7.15 -10.13 -4.58
CA TRP A 32 -7.39 -10.39 -6.00
C TRP A 32 -8.60 -11.28 -6.20
N LYS A 33 -9.24 -11.14 -7.36
CA LYS A 33 -10.31 -12.03 -7.85
C LYS A 33 -9.70 -13.03 -8.81
N ASP A 34 -9.85 -14.32 -8.52
CA ASP A 34 -9.34 -15.43 -9.32
C ASP A 34 -7.84 -15.31 -9.65
N ALA A 35 -7.03 -15.23 -8.59
CA ALA A 35 -5.59 -15.00 -8.67
C ALA A 35 -4.78 -16.05 -9.48
N GLY A 36 -5.39 -17.11 -10.06
CA GLY A 36 -4.63 -18.12 -10.81
C GLY A 36 -3.43 -18.64 -10.00
N ASP A 37 -2.20 -18.35 -10.45
CA ASP A 37 -0.98 -18.61 -9.68
C ASP A 37 -0.75 -17.55 -8.60
N PHE A 38 -1.23 -17.84 -7.38
CA PHE A 38 -1.04 -16.99 -6.20
C PHE A 38 0.43 -16.66 -5.90
N ARG A 39 1.38 -17.54 -6.26
CA ARG A 39 2.80 -17.31 -5.98
C ARG A 39 3.32 -16.13 -6.77
N LEU A 40 2.96 -16.03 -8.05
CA LEU A 40 3.35 -14.90 -8.89
C LEU A 40 2.86 -13.57 -8.29
N TRP A 41 1.62 -13.50 -7.82
CA TRP A 41 1.08 -12.27 -7.20
C TRP A 41 1.74 -11.93 -5.87
N ARG A 42 2.12 -12.95 -5.09
CA ARG A 42 2.90 -12.76 -3.87
C ARG A 42 4.27 -12.18 -4.21
N ASP A 43 4.97 -12.76 -5.18
CA ASP A 43 6.30 -12.31 -5.59
C ASP A 43 6.24 -10.86 -6.13
N THR A 44 5.23 -10.51 -6.95
CA THR A 44 5.04 -9.10 -7.38
C THR A 44 4.72 -8.16 -6.23
N LEU A 45 3.89 -8.58 -5.25
CA LEU A 45 3.65 -7.76 -4.06
C LEU A 45 4.95 -7.52 -3.29
N ASP A 46 5.77 -8.56 -3.09
CA ASP A 46 7.01 -8.45 -2.34
C ASP A 46 8.02 -7.54 -3.05
N ASP A 47 8.12 -7.61 -4.39
CA ASP A 47 8.96 -6.70 -5.19
C ASP A 47 8.53 -5.23 -5.07
N GLU A 48 7.22 -4.96 -5.16
CA GLU A 48 6.69 -3.59 -5.00
C GLU A 48 6.91 -3.07 -3.58
N ILE A 49 6.75 -3.92 -2.58
CA ILE A 49 6.97 -3.58 -1.17
C ILE A 49 8.44 -3.28 -0.92
N ALA A 50 9.37 -4.02 -1.52
CA ALA A 50 10.79 -3.74 -1.45
C ALA A 50 11.16 -2.37 -2.06
N GLY A 51 10.45 -1.93 -3.10
CA GLY A 51 10.64 -0.59 -3.67
C GLY A 51 10.10 0.55 -2.80
N LEU A 52 9.09 0.27 -1.98
CA LEU A 52 8.50 1.24 -1.04
C LEU A 52 9.23 1.28 0.31
N ASP A 53 9.89 0.19 0.69
CA ASP A 53 10.56 0.07 1.99
C ASP A 53 11.75 1.03 2.09
N HIS A 54 11.74 1.83 3.16
CA HIS A 54 12.64 2.95 3.44
C HIS A 54 12.70 4.05 2.36
N ALA A 55 11.78 4.05 1.38
CA ALA A 55 11.72 5.06 0.33
C ALA A 55 11.01 6.35 0.79
N ASP A 56 11.34 7.47 0.14
CA ASP A 56 10.58 8.71 0.27
C ASP A 56 9.33 8.65 -0.62
N LEU A 57 8.17 8.47 0.01
CA LEU A 57 6.88 8.38 -0.67
C LEU A 57 6.49 9.70 -1.34
N ASN A 58 7.01 10.84 -0.90
CA ASN A 58 6.79 12.10 -1.59
C ASN A 58 7.59 12.19 -2.90
N GLU A 59 8.75 11.56 -2.99
CA GLU A 59 9.49 11.44 -4.26
C GLU A 59 8.80 10.47 -5.22
N LEU A 60 8.29 9.35 -4.70
CA LEU A 60 7.62 8.31 -5.51
C LEU A 60 6.21 8.70 -5.95
N LEU A 61 5.41 9.28 -5.06
CA LEU A 61 3.97 9.49 -5.25
C LEU A 61 3.58 10.97 -5.26
N GLY A 62 4.51 11.90 -5.01
CA GLY A 62 4.26 13.34 -5.03
C GLY A 62 3.25 13.79 -3.97
N ASP A 63 2.17 14.42 -4.41
CA ASP A 63 1.04 14.86 -3.57
C ASP A 63 0.16 13.70 -3.10
N LYS A 64 0.35 12.50 -3.64
CA LYS A 64 -0.34 11.27 -3.28
C LYS A 64 0.44 10.41 -2.27
N ALA A 65 1.40 10.97 -1.56
CA ALA A 65 2.07 10.32 -0.43
C ALA A 65 1.14 10.18 0.79
N THR A 66 0.02 9.50 0.60
CA THR A 66 -1.05 9.26 1.58
C THR A 66 -1.38 7.77 1.65
N ASN A 67 -2.08 7.35 2.71
CA ASN A 67 -2.59 5.96 2.77
C ASN A 67 -3.42 5.62 1.53
N GLU A 68 -4.27 6.56 1.11
CA GLU A 68 -5.13 6.48 -0.08
C GLU A 68 -4.31 6.35 -1.36
N GLY A 69 -3.25 7.16 -1.50
CA GLY A 69 -2.39 7.14 -2.68
C GLY A 69 -1.54 5.88 -2.78
N VAL A 70 -1.00 5.39 -1.66
CA VAL A 70 -0.32 4.08 -1.61
C VAL A 70 -1.28 2.95 -1.96
N ALA A 71 -2.51 2.96 -1.41
CA ALA A 71 -3.52 1.94 -1.73
C ALA A 71 -3.89 1.94 -3.21
N ALA A 72 -4.05 3.13 -3.81
CA ALA A 72 -4.34 3.28 -5.23
C ALA A 72 -3.16 2.87 -6.13
N TYR A 73 -1.92 3.23 -5.76
CA TYR A 73 -0.70 2.84 -6.46
C TYR A 73 -0.58 1.31 -6.54
N LEU A 74 -0.64 0.65 -5.38
CA LEU A 74 -0.57 -0.81 -5.29
C LEU A 74 -1.74 -1.49 -6.01
N GLY A 75 -2.94 -0.92 -5.90
CA GLY A 75 -4.14 -1.44 -6.57
C GLY A 75 -4.04 -1.42 -8.10
N ALA A 76 -3.43 -0.36 -8.64
CA ALA A 76 -3.19 -0.21 -10.08
C ALA A 76 -2.13 -1.20 -10.58
N ILE A 77 -0.98 -1.25 -9.92
CA ILE A 77 0.16 -2.09 -10.35
C ILE A 77 -0.13 -3.57 -10.18
N LEU A 78 -0.67 -3.97 -9.02
CA LEU A 78 -0.84 -5.38 -8.69
C LEU A 78 -2.04 -6.02 -9.36
N GLY A 79 -2.85 -5.28 -10.12
CA GLY A 79 -4.04 -5.89 -10.71
C GLY A 79 -5.14 -6.21 -9.69
N ALA A 80 -5.07 -5.67 -8.47
CA ALA A 80 -5.93 -6.03 -7.34
C ALA A 80 -7.39 -5.57 -7.50
N VAL A 81 -8.30 -6.21 -6.75
CA VAL A 81 -9.69 -5.74 -6.60
C VAL A 81 -9.87 -4.84 -5.38
N THR A 82 -9.11 -5.11 -4.31
CA THR A 82 -9.11 -4.30 -3.09
C THR A 82 -7.68 -4.21 -2.55
N VAL A 83 -7.31 -3.02 -2.09
CA VAL A 83 -6.08 -2.80 -1.31
C VAL A 83 -6.43 -2.03 -0.05
N GLU A 84 -6.12 -2.60 1.10
CA GLU A 84 -6.17 -1.92 2.39
C GLU A 84 -4.75 -1.52 2.80
N VAL A 85 -4.54 -0.24 3.10
CA VAL A 85 -3.28 0.27 3.65
C VAL A 85 -3.57 0.92 4.98
N TRP A 86 -2.83 0.56 6.03
CA TRP A 86 -2.95 1.23 7.32
C TRP A 86 -1.62 1.36 8.03
N ARG A 87 -1.57 2.27 8.98
CA ARG A 87 -0.44 2.51 9.88
C ARG A 87 -0.97 2.77 11.29
N PHE A 88 -0.11 2.63 12.29
CA PHE A 88 -0.44 2.96 13.67
C PHE A 88 0.30 4.22 14.10
N ASP A 89 -0.44 5.22 14.55
CA ASP A 89 0.13 6.45 15.12
C ASP A 89 -0.55 6.75 16.46
N ARG A 90 0.26 6.89 17.51
CA ARG A 90 -0.19 7.14 18.90
C ARG A 90 -1.31 6.20 19.36
N GLY A 91 -1.17 4.90 19.07
CA GLY A 91 -2.14 3.88 19.47
C GLY A 91 -3.44 3.87 18.66
N ARG A 92 -3.53 4.65 17.58
CA ARG A 92 -4.69 4.67 16.68
C ARG A 92 -4.31 4.18 15.28
N ARG A 93 -5.19 3.37 14.69
CA ARG A 93 -5.05 2.91 13.29
C ARG A 93 -5.56 3.99 12.35
N PHE A 94 -4.73 4.38 11.39
CA PHE A 94 -5.09 5.27 10.28
C PHE A 94 -4.90 4.49 8.99
N GLY A 95 -5.90 4.46 8.12
CA GLY A 95 -5.82 3.67 6.91
C GLY A 95 -6.78 4.15 5.83
N ALA A 96 -6.60 3.57 4.65
CA ALA A 96 -7.45 3.77 3.49
C ALA A 96 -7.72 2.41 2.84
N ILE A 97 -8.84 2.33 2.13
CA ILE A 97 -9.18 1.19 1.30
C ILE A 97 -9.37 1.72 -0.12
N TRP A 98 -8.61 1.17 -1.05
CA TRP A 98 -8.83 1.36 -2.47
C TRP A 98 -9.58 0.15 -3.02
N GLN A 99 -10.56 0.38 -3.89
CA GLN A 99 -11.32 -0.65 -4.58
C GLN A 99 -11.33 -0.34 -6.07
N ARG A 100 -11.24 -1.38 -6.90
CA ARG A 100 -11.38 -1.24 -8.35
C ARG A 100 -12.85 -1.04 -8.71
N ASP A 101 -13.18 0.08 -9.34
CA ASP A 101 -14.55 0.34 -9.81
C ASP A 101 -15.01 -0.72 -10.83
N GLY A 102 -16.14 -1.39 -10.54
CA GLY A 102 -16.88 -2.19 -11.52
C GLY A 102 -16.58 -3.70 -11.63
N GLN A 103 -16.23 -4.41 -10.53
CA GLN A 103 -16.06 -5.88 -10.53
C GLN A 103 -16.84 -6.64 -9.45
#